data_AF-A0A945GNG3-F1
#
_entry.id   AF-A0A945GNG3-F1
#
_cell.length_a   1.000
_cell.length_b   1.000
_cell.length_c   1.000
_cell.angle_alpha   90.00
_cell.angle_beta   90.00
_cell.angle_gamma   90.00
#
_symmetry.space_group_name_H-M   'P 1'
#
loop_
_entity.id
_entity.type
_entity.pdbx_description
1 polymer ?
#
loop_
_entity_poly.entity_id
_entity_poly.type
_entity_poly.pdbx_seq_one_letter_code
_entity_poly.pdbx_strand_id
1 'polypeptide(L)'
;MSNFFAKLTECLATGPFRIHYGWRMPPAGRGLGGDGVRDRALVLTYARALELGYEHMTDPSFGWELYTGEEGVIHVYVYDTYDLLGQAFGAASLEDDGKPILHLASRGTETSRMGELSRATATAIHELCHAFTMRWWSPGRVDSQGCDPWEWWSEGTSVFMETHVSPENQDSLRYVGRWADHPEVPIDDPYHLYQAGMFVRYLYHHPRLGAKFITAVWEEPELESESEQTESVSDPCSAIEKVLA
;
A
#
# COMPACT_ATOMS: atom_id res chain seq x y z
N MET A 1 -3.60 18.61 12.19
CA MET A 1 -3.13 17.22 12.41
C MET A 1 -2.12 17.07 13.55
N SER A 2 -1.19 18.01 13.77
CA SER A 2 -0.10 17.86 14.77
C SER A 2 -0.52 17.46 16.19
N ASN A 3 -1.66 17.96 16.71
CA ASN A 3 -2.13 17.62 18.06
C ASN A 3 -2.71 16.21 18.20
N PHE A 4 -3.03 15.52 17.11
CA PHE A 4 -3.57 14.15 17.18
C PHE A 4 -2.46 13.13 17.40
N PHE A 5 -1.40 13.17 16.58
CA PHE A 5 -0.30 12.20 16.66
C PHE A 5 0.43 12.26 18.01
N ALA A 6 0.46 13.42 18.68
CA ALA A 6 0.98 13.56 20.04
C ALA A 6 0.27 12.67 21.09
N LYS A 7 -0.93 12.15 20.79
CA LYS A 7 -1.69 11.23 21.66
C LYS A 7 -1.26 9.77 21.49
N LEU A 8 -0.56 9.44 20.41
CA LEU A 8 -0.02 8.10 20.14
C LEU A 8 1.29 7.94 20.91
N THR A 9 1.16 7.68 22.20
CA THR A 9 2.27 7.72 23.17
C THR A 9 3.10 6.45 23.19
N GLU A 10 2.61 5.36 22.61
CA GLU A 10 3.32 4.09 22.54
C GLU A 10 4.06 3.97 21.20
N CYS A 11 5.24 3.35 21.22
CA CYS A 11 6.04 3.12 20.03
C CYS A 11 6.64 1.71 20.03
N LEU A 12 6.46 0.99 18.92
CA LEU A 12 7.16 -0.27 18.65
C LEU A 12 8.14 -0.06 17.49
N ALA A 13 9.42 -0.36 17.72
CA ALA A 13 10.44 -0.37 16.68
C ALA A 13 10.61 -1.78 16.10
N THR A 14 10.67 -1.91 14.78
CA THR A 14 10.80 -3.19 14.06
C THR A 14 11.42 -2.91 12.69
N GLY A 15 12.58 -3.49 12.37
CA GLY A 15 13.35 -3.13 11.17
C GLY A 15 13.48 -1.59 10.94
N PRO A 16 13.16 -1.09 9.73
CA PRO A 16 13.14 0.35 9.43
C PRO A 16 11.90 1.07 9.98
N PHE A 17 10.97 0.40 10.65
CA PHE A 17 9.68 0.99 11.03
C PHE A 17 9.66 1.50 12.48
N ARG A 18 8.89 2.56 12.71
CA ARG A 18 8.46 3.04 14.02
C ARG A 18 6.94 3.11 14.04
N ILE A 19 6.31 2.18 14.76
CA ILE A 19 4.86 2.05 14.84
C ILE A 19 4.36 2.79 16.08
N HIS A 20 3.71 3.92 15.86
CA HIS A 20 3.13 4.79 16.87
C HIS A 20 1.66 4.44 17.07
N TYR A 21 1.25 4.23 18.32
CA TYR A 21 -0.13 3.89 18.65
C TYR A 21 -0.52 4.37 20.04
N GLY A 22 -1.80 4.26 20.37
CA GLY A 22 -2.28 4.46 21.74
C GLY A 22 -3.34 3.44 22.10
N TRP A 23 -3.37 3.06 23.37
CA TRP A 23 -4.31 2.05 23.87
C TRP A 23 -5.73 2.58 23.91
N ARG A 24 -6.68 1.74 23.49
CA ARG A 24 -8.13 1.96 23.70
C ARG A 24 -8.45 2.09 25.18
N MET A 25 -8.00 1.11 25.97
CA MET A 25 -8.19 1.03 27.42
C MET A 25 -6.89 0.55 28.08
N PRO A 26 -5.99 1.47 28.46
CA PRO A 26 -4.75 1.12 29.15
C PRO A 26 -5.01 0.70 30.61
N PRO A 27 -4.10 -0.04 31.25
CA PRO A 27 -4.21 -0.40 32.67
C PRO A 27 -4.22 0.81 33.63
N ALA A 28 -3.63 1.94 33.22
CA ALA A 28 -3.59 3.18 33.98
C ALA A 28 -3.77 4.39 33.05
N GLY A 29 -4.35 5.48 33.57
CA GLY A 29 -4.59 6.71 32.82
C GLY A 29 -5.81 6.66 31.89
N ARG A 30 -5.99 7.71 31.10
CA ARG A 30 -7.08 7.79 30.11
C ARG A 30 -6.57 7.23 28.78
N GLY A 31 -7.23 6.19 28.28
CA GLY A 31 -7.00 5.66 26.93
C GLY A 31 -7.61 6.53 25.84
N LEU A 32 -7.41 6.12 24.59
CA LEU A 32 -7.97 6.77 23.41
C LEU A 32 -9.42 6.35 23.11
N GLY A 33 -10.01 5.43 23.88
CA GLY A 33 -11.38 4.98 23.66
C GLY A 33 -11.53 4.27 22.31
N GLY A 34 -12.56 4.62 21.53
CA GLY A 34 -12.81 4.04 20.21
C GLY A 34 -11.61 4.11 19.27
N ASP A 35 -10.83 5.18 19.41
CA ASP A 35 -9.74 5.56 18.50
C ASP A 35 -8.47 4.74 18.71
N GLY A 36 -8.35 4.10 19.88
CA GLY A 36 -7.17 3.36 20.29
C GLY A 36 -7.15 1.90 19.83
N VAL A 37 -5.95 1.33 19.87
CA VAL A 37 -5.69 -0.08 19.65
C VAL A 37 -6.25 -0.90 20.81
N ARG A 38 -7.02 -1.94 20.50
CA ARG A 38 -7.63 -2.83 21.52
C ARG A 38 -6.59 -3.65 22.26
N ASP A 39 -5.63 -4.21 21.55
CA ASP A 39 -4.68 -5.18 22.10
C ASP A 39 -3.35 -5.21 21.33
N ARG A 40 -2.30 -5.74 21.97
CA ARG A 40 -0.95 -5.77 21.41
C ARG A 40 -0.83 -6.64 20.16
N ALA A 41 -1.69 -7.65 20.02
CA ALA A 41 -1.58 -8.59 18.90
C ALA A 41 -1.83 -7.89 17.55
N LEU A 42 -2.69 -6.87 17.49
CA LEU A 42 -2.87 -6.09 16.25
C LEU A 42 -1.57 -5.38 15.82
N VAL A 43 -0.91 -4.71 16.74
CA VAL A 43 0.35 -3.98 16.45
C VAL A 43 1.47 -4.94 16.05
N LEU A 44 1.55 -6.11 16.71
CA LEU A 44 2.52 -7.14 16.34
C LEU A 44 2.22 -7.76 14.96
N THR A 45 0.94 -7.87 14.59
CA THR A 45 0.55 -8.31 13.24
C THR A 45 1.01 -7.29 12.19
N TYR A 46 0.78 -5.99 12.41
CA TYR A 46 1.30 -4.96 11.51
C TYR A 46 2.83 -4.99 11.43
N ALA A 47 3.53 -5.05 12.56
CA ALA A 47 4.99 -5.13 12.59
C ALA A 47 5.53 -6.27 11.73
N ARG A 48 5.00 -7.49 11.93
CA ARG A 48 5.42 -8.67 11.17
C ARG A 48 5.10 -8.55 9.67
N ALA A 49 3.92 -8.04 9.34
CA ALA A 49 3.50 -7.88 7.94
C ALA A 49 4.38 -6.86 7.20
N LEU A 50 4.74 -5.76 7.86
CA LEU A 50 5.63 -4.73 7.33
C LEU A 50 7.05 -5.28 7.11
N GLU A 51 7.60 -6.04 8.07
CA GLU A 51 8.93 -6.66 7.91
C GLU A 51 8.95 -7.67 6.75
N LEU A 52 7.93 -8.53 6.65
CA LEU A 52 7.82 -9.49 5.54
C LEU A 52 7.66 -8.80 4.20
N GLY A 53 6.81 -7.77 4.12
CA GLY A 53 6.61 -6.99 2.91
C GLY A 53 7.90 -6.28 2.48
N TYR A 54 8.60 -5.66 3.42
CA TYR A 54 9.87 -5.00 3.17
C TYR A 54 10.93 -5.96 2.63
N GLU A 55 11.07 -7.15 3.24
CA GLU A 55 11.99 -8.19 2.76
C GLU A 55 11.68 -8.60 1.31
N HIS A 56 10.42 -8.81 0.96
CA HIS A 56 10.04 -9.20 -0.42
C HIS A 56 10.23 -8.08 -1.43
N MET A 57 9.88 -6.84 -1.08
CA MET A 57 9.99 -5.69 -1.99
C MET A 57 11.46 -5.31 -2.26
N THR A 58 12.34 -5.51 -1.27
CA THR A 58 13.79 -5.26 -1.38
C THR A 58 14.58 -6.46 -1.89
N ASP A 59 13.96 -7.64 -2.00
CA ASP A 59 14.59 -8.83 -2.58
C ASP A 59 15.07 -8.53 -4.02
N PRO A 60 16.25 -9.02 -4.45
CA PRO A 60 16.80 -8.74 -5.79
C PRO A 60 15.91 -9.10 -6.98
N SER A 61 14.84 -9.88 -6.80
CA SER A 61 13.84 -10.13 -7.84
C SER A 61 12.99 -8.91 -8.16
N PHE A 62 12.62 -8.10 -7.15
CA PHE A 62 11.95 -6.81 -7.31
C PHE A 62 12.97 -5.66 -7.29
N GLY A 63 13.86 -5.64 -6.30
CA GLY A 63 14.93 -4.65 -6.17
C GLY A 63 14.41 -3.25 -5.90
N TRP A 64 13.23 -3.10 -5.30
CA TRP A 64 12.68 -1.79 -5.00
C TRP A 64 13.43 -1.15 -3.83
N GLU A 65 13.63 0.15 -3.93
CA GLU A 65 14.27 0.94 -2.88
C GLU A 65 13.24 1.85 -2.22
N LEU A 66 13.11 1.74 -0.89
CA LEU A 66 12.27 2.62 -0.11
C LEU A 66 13.05 3.87 0.28
N TYR A 67 12.54 5.04 -0.11
CA TYR A 67 13.09 6.29 0.41
C TYR A 67 12.74 6.43 1.88
N THR A 68 13.76 6.49 2.75
CA THR A 68 13.59 6.52 4.22
C THR A 68 14.07 7.83 4.86
N GLY A 69 14.45 8.81 4.04
CA GLY A 69 15.14 10.03 4.48
C GLY A 69 16.49 9.75 5.15
N GLU A 70 17.06 10.76 5.81
CA GLU A 70 18.37 10.64 6.48
C GLU A 70 18.35 9.71 7.70
N GLU A 71 17.19 9.59 8.36
CA GLU A 71 17.05 8.80 9.59
C GLU A 71 16.98 7.29 9.33
N GLY A 72 16.71 6.86 8.10
CA GLY A 72 16.53 5.44 7.78
C GLY A 72 15.28 4.83 8.43
N VAL A 73 14.26 5.64 8.73
CA VAL A 73 13.09 5.24 9.52
C VAL A 73 11.80 5.57 8.78
N ILE A 74 10.84 4.66 8.72
CA ILE A 74 9.47 4.91 8.24
C ILE A 74 8.51 4.97 9.42
N HIS A 75 7.70 6.03 9.47
CA HIS A 75 6.71 6.23 10.52
C HIS A 75 5.40 5.54 10.12
N VAL A 76 4.85 4.79 11.07
CA VAL A 76 3.59 4.09 10.92
C VAL A 76 2.68 4.51 12.06
N TYR A 77 1.50 5.05 11.77
CA TYR A 77 0.55 5.50 12.77
C TYR A 77 -0.66 4.58 12.81
N VAL A 78 -0.96 3.99 13.97
CA VAL A 78 -2.12 3.11 14.16
C VAL A 78 -3.20 3.82 14.97
N TYR A 79 -4.32 4.14 14.33
CA TYR A 79 -5.42 4.90 14.91
C TYR A 79 -6.73 4.66 14.16
N ASP A 80 -7.85 5.20 14.64
CA ASP A 80 -9.12 5.11 13.92
C ASP A 80 -9.13 6.02 12.71
N THR A 81 -8.85 5.43 11.54
CA THR A 81 -8.69 6.16 10.29
C THR A 81 -9.97 6.85 9.83
N TYR A 82 -11.15 6.39 10.29
CA TYR A 82 -12.42 6.98 9.92
C TYR A 82 -12.53 8.46 10.34
N ASP A 83 -12.02 8.80 11.53
CA ASP A 83 -12.15 10.14 12.10
C ASP A 83 -11.28 11.18 11.39
N LEU A 84 -10.20 10.75 10.72
CA LEU A 84 -9.27 11.64 10.03
C LEU A 84 -9.38 11.57 8.51
N LEU A 85 -9.61 10.38 7.95
CA LEU A 85 -9.63 10.13 6.51
C LEU A 85 -11.06 9.97 5.96
N GLY A 86 -12.07 9.92 6.83
CA GLY A 86 -13.46 9.65 6.46
C GLY A 86 -13.70 8.20 6.02
N GLN A 87 -12.68 7.34 6.12
CA GLN A 87 -12.69 5.97 5.61
C GLN A 87 -11.95 5.03 6.57
N ALA A 88 -12.42 3.79 6.70
CA ALA A 88 -11.93 2.81 7.66
C ALA A 88 -10.89 1.84 7.05
N PHE A 89 -9.99 2.36 6.21
CA PHE A 89 -8.86 1.60 5.66
C PHE A 89 -7.54 2.32 5.93
N GLY A 90 -6.42 1.67 5.58
CA GLY A 90 -5.09 2.25 5.70
C GLY A 90 -4.87 3.34 4.65
N ALA A 91 -3.74 4.01 4.71
CA ALA A 91 -3.28 4.88 3.64
C ALA A 91 -1.77 5.05 3.73
N ALA A 92 -1.09 5.09 2.61
CA ALA A 92 0.22 5.72 2.51
C ALA A 92 0.07 7.22 2.20
N SER A 93 1.02 8.03 2.65
CA SER A 93 1.10 9.47 2.34
C SER A 93 2.55 9.93 2.41
N LEU A 94 2.84 11.15 1.97
CA LEU A 94 4.17 11.75 2.06
C LEU A 94 4.21 12.87 3.12
N GLU A 95 5.32 12.95 3.85
CA GLU A 95 5.74 14.14 4.59
C GLU A 95 6.17 15.27 3.62
N ASP A 96 6.33 16.48 4.15
CA ASP A 96 6.76 17.65 3.36
C ASP A 96 8.14 17.46 2.69
N ASP A 97 8.98 16.58 3.24
CA ASP A 97 10.30 16.20 2.71
C ASP A 97 10.25 15.00 1.74
N GLY A 98 9.05 14.55 1.37
CA GLY A 98 8.82 13.42 0.47
C GLY A 98 8.99 12.04 1.13
N LYS A 99 9.18 11.98 2.46
CA LYS A 99 9.29 10.70 3.18
C LYS A 99 7.93 10.03 3.33
N PRO A 100 7.80 8.72 3.06
CA PRO A 100 6.51 8.05 3.21
C PRO A 100 6.15 7.84 4.69
N ILE A 101 4.87 8.06 4.99
CA ILE A 101 4.19 7.69 6.24
C ILE A 101 3.10 6.68 5.90
N LEU A 102 2.97 5.67 6.76
CA LEU A 102 1.85 4.74 6.72
C LEU A 102 0.83 5.06 7.82
N HIS A 103 -0.45 5.05 7.46
CA HIS A 103 -1.58 5.16 8.37
C HIS A 103 -2.33 3.83 8.36
N LEU A 104 -2.51 3.21 9.52
CA LEU A 104 -3.15 1.90 9.65
C LEU A 104 -4.29 1.98 10.66
N ALA A 105 -5.34 1.19 10.41
CA ALA A 105 -6.55 1.26 11.22
C ALA A 105 -6.38 0.56 12.59
N SER A 106 -6.81 1.21 13.67
CA SER A 106 -6.87 0.59 15.01
C SER A 106 -8.09 -0.33 15.17
N ARG A 107 -9.01 -0.32 14.20
CA ARG A 107 -10.24 -1.12 14.15
C ARG A 107 -10.58 -1.51 12.71
N GLY A 108 -11.18 -2.67 12.53
CA GLY A 108 -11.73 -3.12 11.25
C GLY A 108 -13.22 -3.42 11.32
N THR A 109 -13.83 -3.69 10.16
CA THR A 109 -15.23 -4.16 10.06
C THR A 109 -15.39 -5.66 10.20
N GLU A 110 -14.27 -6.39 10.37
CA GLU A 110 -14.27 -7.84 10.41
C GLU A 110 -14.99 -8.39 11.64
N THR A 111 -15.82 -9.41 11.43
CA THR A 111 -16.68 -9.99 12.47
C THR A 111 -15.92 -10.93 13.41
N SER A 112 -14.76 -11.43 13.00
CA SER A 112 -13.92 -12.34 13.78
C SER A 112 -12.53 -11.76 14.02
N ARG A 113 -11.91 -12.16 15.12
CA ARG A 113 -10.54 -11.76 15.44
C ARG A 113 -9.54 -12.24 14.39
N MET A 114 -9.75 -13.44 13.86
CA MET A 114 -8.88 -13.99 12.82
C MET A 114 -9.00 -13.16 11.53
N GLY A 115 -10.22 -12.81 11.11
CA GLY A 115 -10.45 -11.93 9.96
C GLY A 115 -9.82 -10.55 10.15
N GLU A 116 -9.96 -9.96 11.34
CA GLU A 116 -9.34 -8.67 11.67
C GLU A 116 -7.81 -8.71 11.51
N LEU A 117 -7.15 -9.77 12.00
CA LEU A 117 -5.71 -9.94 11.87
C LEU A 117 -5.27 -10.28 10.43
N SER A 118 -6.09 -11.03 9.68
CA SER A 118 -5.88 -11.29 8.25
C SER A 118 -5.89 -9.98 7.47
N ARG A 119 -6.92 -9.16 7.68
CA ARG A 119 -7.05 -7.85 7.04
C ARG A 119 -5.95 -6.91 7.46
N ALA A 120 -5.56 -6.88 8.73
CA ALA A 120 -4.44 -6.08 9.20
C ALA A 120 -3.12 -6.46 8.49
N THR A 121 -2.89 -7.76 8.27
CA THR A 121 -1.73 -8.24 7.51
C THR A 121 -1.76 -7.74 6.07
N ALA A 122 -2.90 -7.91 5.38
CA ALA A 122 -3.08 -7.47 4.00
C ALA A 122 -2.89 -5.95 3.89
N THR A 123 -3.59 -5.16 4.70
CA THR A 123 -3.50 -3.70 4.69
C THR A 123 -2.08 -3.20 4.96
N ALA A 124 -1.33 -3.77 5.91
CA ALA A 124 0.05 -3.33 6.13
C ALA A 124 0.95 -3.57 4.91
N ILE A 125 0.82 -4.72 4.24
CA ILE A 125 1.58 -5.03 3.02
C ILE A 125 1.15 -4.10 1.88
N HIS A 126 -0.16 -3.87 1.75
CA HIS A 126 -0.76 -3.01 0.73
C HIS A 126 -0.24 -1.56 0.84
N GLU A 127 -0.38 -0.94 2.02
CA GLU A 127 0.09 0.44 2.20
C GLU A 127 1.62 0.55 2.13
N LEU A 128 2.36 -0.49 2.55
CA LEU A 128 3.79 -0.51 2.36
C LEU A 128 4.16 -0.53 0.87
N CYS A 129 3.44 -1.30 0.04
CA CYS A 129 3.64 -1.31 -1.40
C CYS A 129 3.49 0.11 -1.97
N HIS A 130 2.44 0.82 -1.58
CA HIS A 130 2.27 2.23 -1.96
C HIS A 130 3.46 3.10 -1.52
N ALA A 131 4.00 2.92 -0.33
CA ALA A 131 5.18 3.68 0.11
C ALA A 131 6.43 3.42 -0.75
N PHE A 132 6.61 2.20 -1.28
CA PHE A 132 7.68 1.93 -2.26
C PHE A 132 7.36 2.57 -3.61
N THR A 133 6.11 2.49 -4.07
CA THR A 133 5.74 2.94 -5.41
C THR A 133 5.54 4.45 -5.53
N MET A 134 5.34 5.14 -4.41
CA MET A 134 5.15 6.58 -4.33
C MET A 134 6.27 7.41 -4.97
N ARG A 135 7.50 6.90 -5.06
CA ARG A 135 8.59 7.62 -5.73
C ARG A 135 8.36 7.82 -7.22
N TRP A 136 7.65 6.90 -7.86
CA TRP A 136 7.30 6.97 -9.27
C TRP A 136 5.98 7.73 -9.51
N TRP A 137 5.26 8.02 -8.43
CA TRP A 137 4.07 8.87 -8.47
C TRP A 137 4.49 10.34 -8.44
N SER A 138 4.13 11.12 -9.46
CA SER A 138 4.21 12.59 -9.36
C SER A 138 2.88 13.16 -8.88
N PRO A 139 2.86 13.90 -7.75
CA PRO A 139 1.70 14.67 -7.34
C PRO A 139 1.23 15.57 -8.49
N GLY A 140 -0.04 15.45 -8.88
CA GLY A 140 -0.64 16.25 -9.96
C GLY A 140 -0.67 15.58 -11.34
N ARG A 141 -0.26 14.32 -11.47
CA ARG A 141 -0.61 13.48 -12.65
C ARG A 141 -2.10 13.14 -12.57
N VAL A 142 -2.92 14.05 -13.08
CA VAL A 142 -4.32 13.76 -13.37
C VAL A 142 -4.53 13.86 -14.87
N ASP A 143 -5.29 12.92 -15.41
CA ASP A 143 -5.74 12.96 -16.79
C ASP A 143 -6.76 14.09 -17.00
N SER A 144 -7.27 14.19 -18.23
CA SER A 144 -8.29 15.18 -18.58
C SER A 144 -9.60 15.08 -17.76
N GLN A 145 -9.81 13.99 -17.03
CA GLN A 145 -10.97 13.73 -16.19
C GLN A 145 -10.70 13.97 -14.69
N GLY A 146 -9.47 14.34 -14.33
CA GLY A 146 -9.06 14.52 -12.95
C GLY A 146 -8.69 13.23 -12.23
N CYS A 147 -8.53 12.12 -12.97
CA CYS A 147 -8.19 10.81 -12.43
C CYS A 147 -6.70 10.53 -12.62
N ASP A 148 -6.07 9.83 -11.69
CA ASP A 148 -4.70 9.38 -11.89
C ASP A 148 -4.69 8.12 -12.77
N PRO A 149 -4.11 8.16 -13.98
CA PRO A 149 -4.07 6.98 -14.85
C PRO A 149 -3.26 5.82 -14.25
N TRP A 150 -2.43 6.06 -13.24
CA TRP A 150 -1.64 5.03 -12.54
C TRP A 150 -2.39 4.37 -11.38
N GLU A 151 -3.54 4.88 -10.98
CA GLU A 151 -4.26 4.40 -9.79
C GLU A 151 -4.53 2.89 -9.86
N TRP A 152 -5.03 2.40 -11.01
CA TRP A 152 -5.34 0.99 -11.19
C TRP A 152 -4.11 0.09 -11.11
N TRP A 153 -2.97 0.55 -11.62
CA TRP A 153 -1.71 -0.18 -11.56
C TRP A 153 -1.11 -0.15 -10.15
N SER A 154 -1.24 0.98 -9.45
CA SER A 154 -0.83 1.14 -8.05
C SER A 154 -1.61 0.20 -7.13
N GLU A 155 -2.93 0.29 -7.16
CA GLU A 155 -3.83 -0.58 -6.36
C GLU A 155 -3.68 -2.05 -6.75
N GLY A 156 -3.57 -2.34 -8.05
CA GLY A 156 -3.34 -3.69 -8.55
C GLY A 156 -2.02 -4.29 -8.05
N THR A 157 -0.94 -3.52 -8.10
CA THR A 157 0.37 -3.96 -7.60
C THR A 157 0.30 -4.22 -6.09
N SER A 158 -0.34 -3.33 -5.33
CA SER A 158 -0.51 -3.47 -3.88
C SER A 158 -1.33 -4.71 -3.51
N VAL A 159 -2.45 -5.00 -4.20
CA VAL A 159 -3.24 -6.22 -4.00
C VAL A 159 -2.47 -7.48 -4.41
N PHE A 160 -1.69 -7.43 -5.48
CA PHE A 160 -0.80 -8.54 -5.84
C PHE A 160 0.17 -8.83 -4.70
N MET A 161 0.80 -7.79 -4.13
CA MET A 161 1.77 -7.93 -3.04
C MET A 161 1.15 -8.52 -1.78
N GLU A 162 -0.11 -8.22 -1.45
CA GLU A 162 -0.83 -8.88 -0.34
C GLU A 162 -0.75 -10.42 -0.46
N THR A 163 -1.03 -10.94 -1.65
CA THR A 163 -1.07 -12.39 -1.92
C THR A 163 0.31 -13.00 -2.13
N HIS A 164 1.26 -12.21 -2.64
CA HIS A 164 2.60 -12.68 -2.91
C HIS A 164 3.40 -12.84 -1.61
N VAL A 165 3.30 -11.86 -0.71
CA VAL A 165 4.03 -11.82 0.56
C VAL A 165 3.39 -12.73 1.62
N SER A 166 2.06 -12.84 1.63
CA SER A 166 1.32 -13.67 2.60
C SER A 166 0.36 -14.62 1.85
N PRO A 167 0.86 -15.67 1.19
CA PRO A 167 0.03 -16.58 0.40
C PRO A 167 -1.02 -17.35 1.22
N GLU A 168 -0.81 -17.51 2.53
CA GLU A 168 -1.80 -18.07 3.46
C GLU A 168 -2.95 -17.10 3.76
N ASN A 169 -2.77 -15.80 3.54
CA ASN A 169 -3.77 -14.78 3.75
C ASN A 169 -4.65 -14.63 2.50
N GLN A 170 -5.86 -15.18 2.57
CA GLN A 170 -6.80 -15.21 1.45
C GLN A 170 -7.66 -13.95 1.34
N ASP A 171 -7.21 -12.82 1.91
CA ASP A 171 -8.00 -11.59 1.96
C ASP A 171 -8.37 -11.05 0.58
N SER A 172 -7.49 -11.26 -0.40
CA SER A 172 -7.66 -10.85 -1.80
C SER A 172 -8.83 -11.53 -2.52
N LEU A 173 -9.34 -12.67 -2.01
CA LEU A 173 -10.49 -13.35 -2.59
C LEU A 173 -11.74 -12.47 -2.60
N ARG A 174 -11.82 -11.47 -1.71
CA ARG A 174 -12.92 -10.50 -1.70
C ARG A 174 -13.04 -9.71 -3.01
N TYR A 175 -11.94 -9.56 -3.76
CA TYR A 175 -11.91 -8.81 -5.01
C TYR A 175 -12.31 -9.69 -6.21
N VAL A 176 -12.08 -11.01 -6.12
CA VAL A 176 -12.25 -11.98 -7.22
C VAL A 176 -13.71 -12.08 -7.66
N GLY A 177 -14.67 -12.05 -6.73
CA GLY A 177 -16.09 -12.19 -7.06
C GLY A 177 -16.56 -11.17 -8.08
N ARG A 178 -16.27 -9.88 -7.82
CA ARG A 178 -16.64 -8.79 -8.74
C ARG A 178 -15.95 -8.90 -10.10
N TRP A 179 -14.68 -9.28 -10.12
CA TRP A 179 -13.93 -9.50 -11.37
C TRP A 179 -14.56 -10.62 -12.22
N ALA A 180 -14.94 -11.72 -11.59
CA ALA A 180 -15.55 -12.86 -12.27
C ALA A 180 -16.98 -12.55 -12.78
N ASP A 181 -17.72 -11.73 -12.05
CA ASP A 181 -19.10 -11.36 -12.40
C ASP A 181 -19.17 -10.27 -13.49
N HIS A 182 -18.08 -9.53 -13.73
CA HIS A 182 -18.01 -8.42 -14.70
C HIS A 182 -16.82 -8.53 -15.68
N PRO A 183 -16.72 -9.62 -16.47
CA PRO A 183 -15.61 -9.80 -17.42
C PRO A 183 -15.61 -8.79 -18.57
N GLU A 184 -16.71 -8.05 -18.77
CA GLU A 184 -16.85 -7.00 -19.77
C GLU A 184 -16.20 -5.67 -19.38
N VAL A 185 -15.93 -5.46 -18.10
CA VAL A 185 -15.37 -4.19 -17.60
C VAL A 185 -13.85 -4.24 -17.72
N PRO A 186 -13.21 -3.21 -18.32
CA PRO A 186 -11.76 -3.13 -18.46
C PRO A 186 -11.02 -3.21 -17.12
N ILE A 187 -9.74 -3.61 -17.17
CA ILE A 187 -8.90 -3.78 -15.96
C ILE A 187 -8.45 -2.43 -15.38
N ASP A 188 -8.37 -1.41 -16.23
CA ASP A 188 -8.00 -0.02 -15.94
C ASP A 188 -9.21 0.86 -15.57
N ASP A 189 -10.40 0.26 -15.47
CA ASP A 189 -11.60 0.96 -15.03
C ASP A 189 -11.51 1.29 -13.52
N PRO A 190 -11.88 2.51 -13.07
CA PRO A 190 -11.87 2.89 -11.65
C PRO A 190 -12.72 1.99 -10.73
N TYR A 191 -13.67 1.24 -11.28
CA TYR A 191 -14.44 0.26 -10.50
C TYR A 191 -13.68 -1.05 -10.24
N HIS A 192 -12.55 -1.27 -10.92
CA HIS A 192 -11.73 -2.49 -10.93
C HIS A 192 -10.31 -2.34 -10.36
N LEU A 193 -10.01 -1.22 -9.69
CA LEU A 193 -8.67 -0.92 -9.14
C LEU A 193 -8.06 -2.09 -8.34
N TYR A 194 -8.81 -2.68 -7.41
CA TYR A 194 -8.32 -3.82 -6.63
C TYR A 194 -8.28 -5.13 -7.44
N GLN A 195 -9.18 -5.29 -8.41
CA GLN A 195 -9.24 -6.45 -9.30
C GLN A 195 -8.02 -6.54 -10.21
N ALA A 196 -7.38 -5.40 -10.52
CA ALA A 196 -6.13 -5.34 -11.27
C ALA A 196 -5.01 -6.20 -10.66
N GLY A 197 -5.05 -6.50 -9.35
CA GLY A 197 -4.07 -7.40 -8.74
C GLY A 197 -4.06 -8.82 -9.31
N MET A 198 -5.18 -9.28 -9.89
CA MET A 198 -5.21 -10.57 -10.60
C MET A 198 -4.42 -10.52 -11.91
N PHE A 199 -4.46 -9.38 -12.60
CA PHE A 199 -3.67 -9.16 -13.82
C PHE A 199 -2.18 -9.03 -13.50
N VAL A 200 -1.80 -8.25 -12.48
CA VAL A 200 -0.40 -8.16 -12.02
C VAL A 200 0.13 -9.54 -11.61
N ARG A 201 -0.68 -10.33 -10.90
CA ARG A 201 -0.33 -11.72 -10.56
C ARG A 201 -0.12 -12.61 -11.80
N TYR A 202 -0.95 -12.44 -12.84
CA TYR A 202 -0.77 -13.15 -14.10
C TYR A 202 0.58 -12.79 -14.75
N LEU A 203 0.92 -11.49 -14.81
CA LEU A 203 2.20 -11.01 -15.35
C LEU A 203 3.39 -11.57 -14.55
N TYR A 204 3.31 -11.55 -13.22
CA TYR A 204 4.33 -12.13 -12.34
C TYR A 204 4.58 -13.62 -12.63
N HIS A 205 3.53 -14.41 -12.82
CA HIS A 205 3.68 -15.85 -13.07
C HIS A 205 3.92 -16.19 -14.55
N HIS A 206 3.86 -15.21 -15.45
CA HIS A 206 4.14 -15.45 -16.86
C HIS A 206 5.62 -15.84 -17.05
N PRO A 207 5.95 -16.96 -17.73
CA PRO A 207 7.31 -17.52 -17.78
C PRO A 207 8.40 -16.60 -18.36
N ARG A 208 8.01 -15.48 -18.98
CA ARG A 208 8.91 -14.53 -19.64
C ARG A 208 8.98 -13.16 -18.97
N LEU A 209 8.09 -12.85 -18.02
CA LEU A 209 7.93 -11.51 -17.47
C LEU A 209 8.46 -11.45 -16.03
N GLY A 210 7.75 -12.03 -15.07
CA GLY A 210 8.22 -12.11 -13.68
C GLY A 210 8.26 -10.78 -12.94
N ALA A 211 8.88 -10.77 -11.76
CA ALA A 211 9.03 -9.59 -10.89
C ALA A 211 9.74 -8.41 -11.58
N LYS A 212 10.76 -8.69 -12.38
CA LYS A 212 11.53 -7.67 -13.11
C LYS A 212 10.69 -6.90 -14.11
N PHE A 213 9.73 -7.57 -14.75
CA PHE A 213 8.79 -6.90 -15.64
C PHE A 213 7.93 -5.88 -14.90
N ILE A 214 7.37 -6.28 -13.73
CA ILE A 214 6.55 -5.38 -12.90
C ILE A 214 7.35 -4.15 -12.49
N THR A 215 8.61 -4.35 -12.08
CA THR A 215 9.52 -3.26 -11.72
C THR A 215 9.81 -2.34 -12.91
N ALA A 216 10.11 -2.91 -14.07
CA ALA A 216 10.39 -2.13 -15.28
C ALA A 216 9.20 -1.27 -15.72
N VAL A 217 7.95 -1.72 -15.50
CA VAL A 217 6.76 -0.90 -15.76
C VAL A 217 6.74 0.35 -14.87
N TRP A 218 7.12 0.23 -13.60
CA TRP A 218 7.22 1.39 -12.69
C TRP A 218 8.38 2.34 -13.02
N GLU A 219 9.48 1.82 -13.56
CA GLU A 219 10.67 2.63 -13.91
C GLU A 219 10.56 3.34 -15.27
N GLU A 220 9.64 2.92 -16.14
CA GLU A 220 9.48 3.51 -17.48
C GLU A 220 9.22 5.03 -17.47
N PRO A 221 8.34 5.58 -16.60
CA PRO A 221 8.05 7.02 -16.60
C PRO A 221 9.25 7.92 -16.27
N GLU A 222 10.34 7.37 -15.72
CA GLU A 222 11.58 8.13 -15.48
C GLU A 222 12.38 8.33 -16.78
N LEU A 223 12.29 7.39 -17.73
CA LEU A 223 13.04 7.43 -18.99
C LEU A 223 12.60 8.57 -19.94
N GLU A 224 11.34 8.99 -19.87
CA GLU A 224 10.83 10.10 -20.69
C GLU A 224 11.19 11.49 -20.13
N SER A 225 11.42 11.58 -18.82
CA SER A 225 11.70 12.86 -18.14
C SER A 225 13.05 13.49 -18.52
N GLU A 226 13.96 12.71 -19.12
CA GLU A 226 15.26 13.18 -19.61
C GLU A 226 15.22 13.67 -21.08
N SER A 227 14.13 13.44 -21.81
CA SER A 227 13.96 13.91 -23.18
C SER A 227 12.89 15.01 -23.26
N GLU A 228 13.31 16.24 -23.50
CA GLU A 228 12.41 17.37 -23.77
C GLU A 228 11.44 17.06 -24.93
N GLN A 229 10.18 16.67 -24.64
CA GLN A 229 9.01 16.91 -25.50
C GLN A 229 7.67 16.52 -24.85
N THR A 230 6.81 17.55 -24.65
CA THR A 230 5.34 17.56 -24.68
C THR A 230 4.52 16.47 -23.95
N GLU A 231 3.96 16.83 -22.79
CA GLU A 231 2.58 16.63 -22.31
C GLU A 231 1.78 15.35 -22.69
N SER A 232 2.39 14.18 -22.85
CA SER A 232 1.64 12.92 -22.66
C SER A 232 1.98 12.38 -21.27
N VAL A 233 1.00 12.38 -20.38
CA VAL A 233 1.11 11.61 -19.13
C VAL A 233 1.20 10.14 -19.57
N SER A 234 2.40 9.55 -19.52
CA SER A 234 2.58 8.11 -19.74
C SER A 234 1.62 7.37 -18.82
N ASP A 235 0.75 6.54 -19.39
CA ASP A 235 -0.18 5.68 -18.65
C ASP A 235 0.43 4.26 -18.50
N PRO A 236 -0.04 3.46 -17.53
CA PRO A 236 0.51 2.13 -17.30
C PRO A 236 0.39 1.18 -18.51
N CYS A 237 -0.64 1.29 -19.35
CA CYS A 237 -0.78 0.46 -20.55
C CYS A 237 0.33 0.80 -21.57
N SER A 238 0.60 2.08 -21.80
CA SER A 238 1.71 2.54 -22.63
C SER A 238 3.06 2.05 -22.09
N ALA A 239 3.30 2.12 -20.78
CA ALA A 239 4.50 1.59 -20.15
C ALA A 239 4.63 0.06 -20.35
N ILE A 240 3.55 -0.69 -20.15
CA ILE A 240 3.49 -2.14 -20.39
C ILE A 240 3.85 -2.49 -21.84
N GLU A 241 3.28 -1.79 -22.82
CA GLU A 241 3.56 -2.02 -24.24
C GLU A 241 5.03 -1.79 -24.58
N LYS A 242 5.65 -0.74 -24.02
CA LYS A 242 7.07 -0.45 -24.21
C LYS A 242 7.97 -1.51 -23.60
N VAL A 243 7.68 -1.98 -22.38
CA VAL A 243 8.49 -3.03 -21.73
C VAL A 243 8.33 -4.38 -22.45
N LEU A 244 7.22 -4.61 -23.15
CA LEU A 244 6.99 -5.82 -23.95
C LEU A 244 7.66 -5.80 -25.34
N ALA A 245 8.02 -4.62 -25.87
CA ALA A 245 8.59 -4.43 -27.21
C ALA A 245 10.08 -4.81 -27.28
#